data_AF-L0PFI5-F1
#
_entry.id   AF-L0PFI5-F1
#
_cell.length_a   1.000
_cell.length_b   1.000
_cell.length_c   1.000
_cell.angle_alpha   90.00
_cell.angle_beta   90.00
_cell.angle_gamma   90.00
#
_symmetry.space_group_name_H-M   'P 1'
#
loop_
_entity.id
_entity.type
_entity.pdbx_description
1 polymer ?
#
loop_
_entity_poly.entity_id
_entity_poly.type
_entity_poly.pdbx_seq_one_letter_code
_entity_poly.pdbx_strand_id
1 'polypeptide(L)'
;MNMSLFLAAMVGKLIQRIFFGPLRTTEIEHLYERTWYSITETCLAMTIFRNNFDTMSIIVFVILIFLKTFHWLCLDRLEFTQQSENTIWRFHTRIIISIISLLIFDIIMTRFSIYTILNQKPNMMLMFAFEFAILTSTIIGAAIKYTFNLIDSYHNDNWENKGLYVLYLELFLAYTTFFMLALTFYGLPLHIIRDVYITLKSFLAKCRDLIRYKRVTNNMNQRFVDATLEEITATEDKTCIICREEMVHSSEKDPNENNKSQHINNTPKKLPCNHILHFNCLKSWLERQQSCPT
;
A
#
# COMPACT_ATOMS: atom_id res chain seq x y z
N MET A 1 2.06 24.76 -39.00
CA MET A 1 1.51 24.35 -37.69
C MET A 1 0.36 23.35 -37.84
N ASN A 2 -0.68 23.65 -38.62
CA ASN A 2 -1.85 22.75 -38.81
C ASN A 2 -1.47 21.35 -39.36
N MET A 3 -0.55 21.27 -40.32
CA MET A 3 -0.10 19.98 -40.88
C MET A 3 0.64 19.11 -39.85
N SER A 4 1.45 19.71 -38.96
CA SER A 4 2.16 18.99 -37.90
C SER A 4 1.18 18.42 -36.87
N LEU A 5 0.16 19.21 -36.50
CA LEU A 5 -0.88 18.79 -35.56
C LEU A 5 -1.75 17.67 -36.14
N PHE A 6 -2.09 17.76 -37.44
CA PHE A 6 -2.80 16.69 -38.15
C PHE A 6 -1.98 15.40 -38.20
N LEU A 7 -0.69 15.49 -38.55
CA LEU A 7 0.21 14.34 -38.60
C LEU A 7 0.33 13.68 -37.21
N ALA A 8 0.52 14.48 -36.15
CA ALA A 8 0.60 14.00 -34.78
C ALA A 8 -0.69 13.30 -34.33
N ALA A 9 -1.86 13.86 -34.67
CA ALA A 9 -3.15 13.23 -34.38
C ALA A 9 -3.34 11.90 -35.13
N MET A 10 -2.92 11.83 -36.40
CA MET A 10 -2.95 10.61 -37.20
C MET A 10 -2.03 9.53 -36.64
N VAL A 11 -0.80 9.90 -36.25
CA VAL A 11 0.15 9.00 -35.58
C VAL A 11 -0.42 8.52 -34.24
N GLY A 12 -1.01 9.40 -33.45
CA GLY A 12 -1.67 9.05 -32.19
C GLY A 12 -2.80 8.04 -32.39
N LYS A 13 -3.68 8.26 -33.38
CA LYS A 13 -4.75 7.31 -33.74
C LYS A 13 -4.20 5.98 -34.25
N LEU A 14 -3.11 6.00 -35.01
CA LEU A 14 -2.46 4.79 -35.50
C LEU A 14 -1.91 3.96 -34.34
N ILE A 15 -1.15 4.58 -33.43
CA ILE A 15 -0.60 3.95 -32.23
C ILE A 15 -1.74 3.41 -31.36
N GLN A 16 -2.76 4.22 -31.10
CA GLN A 16 -3.97 3.82 -30.37
C GLN A 16 -4.61 2.56 -30.99
N ARG A 17 -4.76 2.52 -32.31
CA ARG A 17 -5.36 1.37 -33.00
C ARG A 17 -4.49 0.11 -32.94
N ILE A 18 -3.16 0.25 -32.96
CA ILE A 18 -2.21 -0.87 -32.87
C ILE A 18 -2.25 -1.49 -31.47
N PHE A 19 -2.14 -0.65 -30.43
CA PHE A 19 -2.03 -1.13 -29.04
C PHE A 19 -3.39 -1.50 -28.42
N PHE A 20 -4.46 -0.73 -28.71
CA PHE A 20 -5.74 -0.85 -28.01
C PHE A 20 -6.92 -1.27 -28.90
N GLY A 21 -6.77 -1.24 -30.23
CA GLY A 21 -7.87 -1.59 -31.15
C GLY A 21 -8.97 -0.51 -31.21
N PRO A 22 -10.24 -0.86 -31.52
CA PRO A 22 -11.33 0.12 -31.55
C PRO A 22 -11.72 0.57 -30.14
N LEU A 23 -11.83 1.88 -29.94
CA LEU A 23 -12.27 2.51 -28.69
C LEU A 23 -13.74 2.27 -28.42
N ARG A 24 -14.10 2.04 -27.16
CA ARG A 24 -15.50 1.99 -26.70
C ARG A 24 -16.01 3.39 -26.39
N THR A 25 -17.32 3.56 -26.39
CA THR A 25 -17.95 4.86 -26.07
C THR A 25 -17.57 5.36 -24.69
N THR A 26 -17.59 4.48 -23.68
CA THR A 26 -17.21 4.81 -22.30
C THR A 26 -15.75 5.27 -22.18
N GLU A 27 -14.84 4.66 -22.94
CA GLU A 27 -13.43 5.07 -22.96
C GLU A 27 -13.26 6.45 -23.60
N ILE A 28 -14.04 6.76 -24.64
CA ILE A 28 -14.00 8.06 -25.30
C ILE A 28 -14.51 9.15 -24.35
N GLU A 29 -15.60 8.88 -23.62
CA GLU A 29 -16.16 9.79 -22.61
C GLU A 29 -15.16 10.07 -21.49
N HIS A 30 -14.61 9.02 -20.86
CA HIS A 30 -13.59 9.17 -19.83
C HIS A 30 -12.35 9.91 -20.33
N LEU A 31 -11.88 9.62 -21.55
CA LEU A 31 -10.72 10.31 -22.13
C LEU A 31 -11.01 11.79 -22.30
N TYR A 32 -12.17 12.18 -22.82
CA TYR A 32 -12.53 13.58 -23.01
C TYR A 32 -12.55 14.35 -21.68
N GLU A 33 -13.22 13.80 -20.67
CA GLU A 33 -13.33 14.42 -19.34
C GLU A 33 -11.95 14.57 -18.67
N ARG A 34 -11.17 13.49 -18.61
CA ARG A 34 -9.84 13.48 -17.97
C ARG A 34 -8.84 14.36 -18.72
N THR A 35 -8.87 14.37 -20.06
CA THR A 35 -7.98 15.23 -20.87
C THR A 35 -8.26 16.70 -20.61
N TRP A 36 -9.54 17.12 -20.61
CA TRP A 36 -9.89 18.51 -20.34
C TRP A 36 -9.41 18.95 -18.95
N TYR A 37 -9.70 18.14 -17.93
CA TYR A 37 -9.25 18.41 -16.56
C TYR A 37 -7.73 18.51 -16.46
N SER A 38 -7.00 17.52 -16.99
CA SER A 38 -5.54 17.52 -16.92
C SER A 38 -4.91 18.68 -17.68
N ILE A 39 -5.47 19.11 -18.81
CA ILE A 39 -4.97 20.29 -19.52
C ILE A 39 -5.13 21.52 -18.62
N THR A 40 -6.30 21.71 -18.00
CA THR A 40 -6.54 22.88 -17.14
C THR A 40 -5.62 22.91 -15.92
N GLU A 41 -5.43 21.79 -15.22
CA GLU A 41 -4.53 21.71 -14.07
C GLU A 41 -3.07 21.95 -14.46
N THR A 42 -2.58 21.27 -15.50
CA THR A 42 -1.19 21.41 -15.91
C THR A 42 -0.91 22.82 -16.46
N CYS A 43 -1.87 23.44 -17.16
CA CYS A 43 -1.78 24.84 -17.57
C CYS A 43 -1.73 25.79 -16.35
N LEU A 44 -2.60 25.60 -15.36
CA LEU A 44 -2.60 26.40 -14.12
C LEU A 44 -1.25 26.28 -13.41
N ALA A 45 -0.74 25.07 -13.22
CA ALA A 45 0.57 24.85 -12.61
C ALA A 45 1.71 25.47 -13.45
N MET A 46 1.62 25.45 -14.79
CA MET A 46 2.53 26.16 -15.68
C MET A 46 2.56 27.67 -15.41
N THR A 47 1.41 28.27 -15.06
CA THR A 47 1.35 29.72 -14.75
C THR A 47 2.02 30.10 -13.43
N ILE A 48 2.09 29.19 -12.45
CA ILE A 48 2.81 29.42 -11.18
C ILE A 48 4.30 29.67 -11.45
N PHE A 49 4.83 29.05 -12.50
CA PHE A 49 6.23 29.10 -12.88
C PHE A 49 6.49 29.94 -14.15
N ARG A 50 5.57 30.86 -14.46
CA ARG A 50 5.48 31.69 -15.69
C ARG A 50 6.79 32.33 -16.16
N ASN A 51 7.75 32.60 -15.26
CA ASN A 51 9.00 33.27 -15.60
C ASN A 51 10.02 32.39 -16.36
N ASN A 52 9.77 31.09 -16.56
CA ASN A 52 10.69 30.14 -17.23
C ASN A 52 10.03 29.37 -18.39
N PHE A 53 9.12 30.00 -19.13
CA PHE A 53 8.40 29.36 -20.22
C PHE A 53 9.31 29.19 -21.46
N ASP A 54 9.94 28.03 -21.59
CA ASP A 54 10.76 27.68 -22.75
C ASP A 54 9.98 26.80 -23.75
N THR A 55 10.39 26.84 -25.03
CA THR A 55 9.80 26.04 -26.12
C THR A 55 9.88 24.54 -25.81
N MET A 56 10.95 24.12 -25.13
CA MET A 56 11.12 22.72 -24.68
C MET A 56 10.02 22.29 -23.70
N SER A 57 9.57 23.18 -22.81
CA SER A 57 8.48 22.88 -21.87
C SER A 57 7.15 22.60 -22.58
N ILE A 58 6.88 23.28 -23.70
CA ILE A 58 5.67 23.05 -24.51
C ILE A 58 5.72 21.66 -25.14
N ILE A 59 6.88 21.27 -25.68
CA ILE A 59 7.06 19.96 -26.31
C ILE A 59 6.85 18.86 -25.26
N VAL A 60 7.50 19.00 -24.10
CA VAL A 60 7.37 18.03 -22.98
C VAL A 60 5.93 17.98 -22.47
N PHE A 61 5.22 19.11 -22.41
CA PHE A 61 3.81 19.15 -22.03
C PHE A 61 2.91 18.38 -23.00
N VAL A 62 3.09 18.57 -24.31
CA VAL A 62 2.31 17.83 -25.32
C VAL A 62 2.58 16.32 -25.21
N ILE A 63 3.84 15.93 -24.99
CA ILE A 63 4.20 14.52 -24.76
C ILE A 63 3.57 13.99 -23.46
N LEU A 64 3.54 14.79 -22.39
CA LEU A 64 2.92 14.40 -21.13
C LEU A 64 1.41 14.13 -21.30
N ILE A 65 0.68 15.03 -21.96
CA ILE A 65 -0.75 14.84 -22.23
C ILE A 65 -0.96 13.60 -23.11
N PHE A 66 -0.11 13.41 -24.12
CA PHE A 66 -0.15 12.21 -24.96
C PHE A 66 0.03 10.95 -24.11
N LEU A 67 1.08 10.85 -23.29
CA LEU A 67 1.30 9.68 -22.42
C LEU A 67 0.17 9.48 -21.41
N LYS A 68 -0.38 10.55 -20.81
CA LYS A 68 -1.55 10.48 -19.92
C LYS A 68 -2.75 9.82 -20.60
N THR A 69 -3.05 10.17 -21.86
CA THR A 69 -4.17 9.56 -22.59
C THR A 69 -4.00 8.05 -22.77
N PHE A 70 -2.78 7.59 -23.08
CA PHE A 70 -2.51 6.16 -23.22
C PHE A 70 -2.53 5.43 -21.87
N HIS A 71 -2.09 6.07 -20.79
CA HIS A 71 -2.22 5.53 -19.44
C HIS A 71 -3.67 5.32 -19.04
N TRP A 72 -4.52 6.34 -19.21
CA TRP A 72 -5.94 6.21 -18.90
C TRP A 72 -6.62 5.13 -19.73
N LEU A 73 -6.29 5.05 -21.02
CA LEU A 73 -6.81 3.99 -21.88
C LEU A 73 -6.33 2.60 -21.42
N CYS A 74 -5.07 2.48 -20.99
CA CYS A 74 -4.53 1.23 -20.45
C CYS A 74 -5.23 0.81 -19.16
N LEU A 75 -5.50 1.75 -18.26
CA LEU A 75 -6.21 1.50 -17.00
C LEU A 75 -7.67 1.08 -17.25
N ASP A 76 -8.40 1.80 -18.11
CA ASP A 76 -9.80 1.47 -18.44
C ASP A 76 -9.91 0.09 -19.12
N ARG A 77 -8.90 -0.31 -19.91
CA ARG A 77 -8.82 -1.65 -20.53
C ARG A 77 -8.46 -2.73 -19.52
N LEU A 78 -7.55 -2.43 -18.60
CA LEU A 78 -7.21 -3.33 -17.49
C LEU A 78 -8.45 -3.60 -16.63
N GLU A 79 -9.19 -2.57 -16.24
CA GLU A 79 -10.41 -2.69 -15.44
C GLU A 79 -11.48 -3.52 -16.16
N PHE A 80 -11.67 -3.29 -17.47
CA PHE A 80 -12.58 -4.12 -18.25
C PHE A 80 -12.18 -5.60 -18.26
N THR A 81 -10.87 -5.89 -18.35
CA THR A 81 -10.35 -7.26 -18.28
C THR A 81 -10.76 -7.95 -16.97
N GLN A 82 -10.81 -7.21 -15.86
CA GLN A 82 -11.19 -7.75 -14.55
C GLN A 82 -12.67 -8.13 -14.48
N GLN A 83 -13.52 -7.43 -15.24
CA GLN A 83 -14.97 -7.66 -15.24
C GLN A 83 -15.39 -8.74 -16.24
N SER A 84 -14.53 -9.07 -17.21
CA SER A 84 -14.84 -10.04 -18.27
C SER A 84 -14.18 -11.40 -18.03
N GLU A 85 -14.98 -12.45 -17.84
CA GLU A 85 -14.49 -13.81 -17.53
C GLU A 85 -13.88 -14.57 -18.74
N ASN A 86 -14.07 -14.08 -19.97
CA ASN A 86 -13.65 -14.80 -21.19
C ASN A 86 -12.89 -13.91 -22.18
N THR A 87 -11.65 -13.53 -21.84
CA THR A 87 -10.79 -12.73 -22.72
C THR A 87 -9.91 -13.60 -23.61
N ILE A 88 -9.88 -13.27 -24.91
CA ILE A 88 -9.05 -13.96 -25.91
C ILE A 88 -7.57 -13.63 -25.68
N TRP A 89 -6.66 -14.59 -25.85
CA TRP A 89 -5.19 -14.42 -25.70
C TRP A 89 -4.60 -13.18 -26.40
N ARG A 90 -5.13 -12.78 -27.56
CA ARG A 90 -4.71 -11.58 -28.30
C ARG A 90 -4.91 -10.28 -27.53
N PHE A 91 -5.85 -10.27 -26.59
CA PHE A 91 -6.14 -9.12 -25.75
C PHE A 91 -5.10 -8.99 -24.62
N HIS A 92 -4.76 -10.10 -23.97
CA HIS A 92 -3.69 -10.15 -22.96
C HIS A 92 -2.34 -9.72 -23.53
N THR A 93 -1.97 -10.20 -24.73
CA THR A 93 -0.70 -9.81 -25.36
C THR A 93 -0.64 -8.32 -25.66
N ARG A 94 -1.74 -7.72 -26.13
CA ARG A 94 -1.83 -6.28 -26.38
C ARG A 94 -1.68 -5.46 -25.09
N ILE A 95 -2.38 -5.84 -24.02
CA ILE A 95 -2.27 -5.13 -22.73
C ILE A 95 -0.84 -5.22 -22.18
N ILE A 96 -0.21 -6.40 -22.21
CA ILE A 96 1.16 -6.58 -21.74
C ILE A 96 2.14 -5.70 -22.54
N ILE A 97 2.02 -5.71 -23.87
CA ILE A 97 2.87 -4.89 -24.75
C ILE A 97 2.63 -3.39 -24.48
N SER A 98 1.39 -2.96 -24.27
CA SER A 98 1.06 -1.59 -23.90
C SER A 98 1.69 -1.18 -22.57
N ILE A 99 1.57 -2.02 -21.52
CA ILE A 99 2.15 -1.76 -20.19
C ILE A 99 3.67 -1.64 -20.27
N ILE A 100 4.34 -2.58 -20.95
CA ILE A 100 5.81 -2.56 -21.09
C ILE A 100 6.25 -1.34 -21.90
N SER A 101 5.56 -1.02 -23.00
CA SER A 101 5.88 0.14 -23.82
C SER A 101 5.76 1.43 -23.02
N LEU A 102 4.65 1.63 -22.29
CA LEU A 102 4.43 2.81 -21.47
C LEU A 102 5.49 2.94 -20.37
N LEU A 103 5.79 1.86 -19.66
CA LEU A 103 6.83 1.85 -18.63
C LEU A 103 8.20 2.27 -19.18
N ILE A 104 8.58 1.80 -20.38
CA ILE A 104 9.83 2.20 -21.02
C ILE A 104 9.83 3.69 -21.35
N PHE A 105 8.75 4.20 -21.95
CA PHE A 105 8.64 5.62 -22.29
C PHE A 105 8.67 6.52 -21.04
N ASP A 106 7.98 6.14 -19.97
CA ASP A 106 7.97 6.93 -18.74
C ASP A 106 9.34 6.96 -18.09
N ILE A 107 10.04 5.82 -18.00
CA ILE A 107 11.42 5.79 -17.47
C ILE A 107 12.34 6.68 -18.31
N ILE A 108 12.23 6.64 -19.64
CA ILE A 108 13.02 7.51 -20.52
C ILE A 108 12.71 8.98 -20.26
N MET A 109 11.43 9.35 -20.18
CA MET A 109 11.01 10.74 -19.96
C MET A 109 11.37 11.24 -18.57
N THR A 110 11.20 10.44 -17.52
CA THR A 110 11.64 10.77 -16.15
C THR A 110 13.15 10.97 -16.11
N ARG A 111 13.95 10.09 -16.73
CA ARG A 111 15.41 10.27 -16.80
C ARG A 111 15.81 11.53 -17.57
N PHE A 112 15.13 11.80 -18.69
CA PHE A 112 15.34 13.03 -19.46
C PHE A 112 15.04 14.28 -18.63
N SER A 113 13.90 14.30 -17.92
CA SER A 113 13.53 15.42 -17.05
C SER A 113 14.53 15.62 -15.92
N ILE A 114 14.96 14.56 -15.23
CA ILE A 114 15.98 14.64 -14.17
C ILE A 114 17.30 15.18 -14.72
N TYR A 115 17.76 14.66 -15.87
CA TYR A 115 19.01 15.12 -16.50
C TYR A 115 18.96 16.61 -16.87
N THR A 116 17.84 17.08 -17.42
CA THR A 116 17.66 18.50 -17.75
C THR A 116 17.62 19.37 -16.49
N ILE A 117 16.99 18.92 -15.40
CA ILE A 117 16.96 19.66 -14.12
C ILE A 117 18.36 19.81 -13.52
N LEU A 118 19.22 18.79 -13.61
CA LEU A 118 20.56 18.84 -13.06
C LEU A 118 21.48 19.80 -13.84
N ASN A 119 21.21 20.01 -15.13
CA ASN A 119 22.06 20.82 -16.02
C ASN A 119 21.51 22.22 -16.31
N GLN A 120 20.22 22.47 -16.10
CA GLN A 120 19.55 23.75 -16.35
C GLN A 120 18.82 24.28 -15.10
N LYS A 121 18.35 25.52 -15.11
CA LYS A 121 17.64 26.08 -13.94
C LYS A 121 16.35 25.29 -13.62
N PRO A 122 16.04 24.99 -12.34
CA PRO A 122 15.29 23.79 -11.97
C PRO A 122 13.76 23.87 -12.08
N ASN A 123 13.15 24.96 -12.53
CA ASN A 123 11.80 25.25 -12.05
C ASN A 123 10.67 24.49 -12.78
N MET A 124 10.57 24.60 -14.10
CA MET A 124 9.47 23.98 -14.87
C MET A 124 9.62 22.47 -15.04
N MET A 125 10.85 22.04 -15.32
CA MET A 125 11.14 20.64 -15.62
C MET A 125 10.94 19.74 -14.39
N LEU A 126 11.06 20.31 -13.18
CA LEU A 126 10.77 19.63 -11.93
C LEU A 126 9.31 19.19 -11.83
N MET A 127 8.36 20.06 -12.18
CA MET A 127 6.94 19.70 -12.21
C MET A 127 6.70 18.52 -13.17
N PHE A 128 7.29 18.57 -14.37
CA PHE A 128 7.19 17.47 -15.33
C PHE A 128 7.85 16.18 -14.82
N ALA A 129 8.98 16.26 -14.12
CA ALA A 129 9.63 15.09 -13.52
C ALA A 129 8.72 14.40 -12.49
N PHE A 130 8.00 15.16 -11.66
CA PHE A 130 6.99 14.62 -10.76
C PHE A 130 5.85 13.94 -11.52
N GLU A 131 5.30 14.60 -12.55
CA GLU A 131 4.21 14.05 -13.36
C GLU A 131 4.61 12.74 -14.06
N PHE A 132 5.80 12.65 -14.67
CA PHE A 132 6.29 11.41 -15.27
C PHE A 132 6.62 10.32 -14.24
N ALA A 133 7.10 10.69 -13.06
CA ALA A 133 7.31 9.73 -11.97
C ALA A 133 5.99 9.16 -11.43
N ILE A 134 4.95 10.00 -11.34
CA ILE A 134 3.59 9.55 -11.02
C ILE A 134 3.10 8.58 -12.09
N LEU A 135 3.26 8.89 -13.39
CA LEU A 135 2.89 7.98 -14.48
C LEU A 135 3.62 6.63 -14.38
N THR A 136 4.95 6.66 -14.14
CA THR A 136 5.75 5.46 -13.90
C THR A 136 5.19 4.63 -12.73
N SER A 137 4.81 5.28 -11.63
CA SER A 137 4.23 4.60 -10.47
C SER A 137 2.87 3.98 -10.80
N THR A 138 2.01 4.71 -11.53
CA THR A 138 0.69 4.21 -11.94
C THR A 138 0.77 2.99 -12.85
N ILE A 139 1.72 2.96 -13.81
CA ILE A 139 1.84 1.83 -14.72
C ILE A 139 2.48 0.60 -14.06
N ILE A 140 3.37 0.80 -13.08
CA ILE A 140 3.86 -0.30 -12.21
C ILE A 140 2.71 -0.87 -11.38
N GLY A 141 1.88 -0.01 -10.77
CA GLY A 141 0.68 -0.42 -10.05
C GLY A 141 -0.28 -1.22 -10.95
N ALA A 142 -0.53 -0.74 -12.16
CA ALA A 142 -1.33 -1.43 -13.16
C ALA A 142 -0.74 -2.81 -13.54
N ALA A 143 0.59 -2.91 -13.69
CA ALA A 143 1.27 -4.16 -13.96
C ALA A 143 1.10 -5.18 -12.81
N ILE A 144 1.25 -4.74 -11.56
CA ILE A 144 1.03 -5.58 -10.37
C ILE A 144 -0.44 -6.02 -10.26
N LYS A 145 -1.37 -5.09 -10.47
CA LYS A 145 -2.80 -5.39 -10.48
C LYS A 145 -3.11 -6.44 -11.56
N TYR A 146 -2.52 -6.29 -12.75
CA TYR A 146 -2.66 -7.25 -13.85
C TYR A 146 -2.09 -8.63 -13.49
N THR A 147 -0.89 -8.72 -12.90
CA THR A 147 -0.31 -10.01 -12.50
C THR A 147 -1.15 -10.70 -11.42
N PHE A 148 -1.67 -9.96 -10.43
CA PHE A 148 -2.59 -10.52 -9.46
C PHE A 148 -3.90 -10.99 -10.08
N ASN A 149 -4.43 -10.29 -11.09
CA ASN A 149 -5.61 -10.77 -11.81
C ASN A 149 -5.33 -12.07 -12.57
N LEU A 150 -4.15 -12.23 -13.17
CA LEU A 150 -3.77 -13.47 -13.84
C LEU A 150 -3.60 -14.64 -12.86
N ILE A 151 -2.99 -14.39 -11.70
CA ILE A 151 -2.80 -15.41 -10.66
C ILE A 151 -4.15 -15.85 -10.09
N ASP A 152 -5.03 -14.90 -9.82
CA ASP A 152 -6.40 -15.13 -9.33
C ASP A 152 -7.25 -15.85 -10.37
N SER A 153 -7.10 -15.55 -11.66
CA SER A 153 -7.77 -16.31 -12.72
C SER A 153 -7.27 -17.76 -12.83
N TYR A 154 -6.09 -18.07 -12.31
CA TYR A 154 -5.51 -19.42 -12.32
C TYR A 154 -5.83 -20.22 -11.05
N HIS A 155 -5.94 -19.54 -9.90
CA HIS A 155 -6.38 -20.12 -8.63
C HIS A 155 -7.87 -19.88 -8.45
N ASN A 156 -8.71 -20.92 -8.51
CA ASN A 156 -10.16 -20.83 -8.26
C ASN A 156 -10.55 -20.41 -6.82
N ASP A 157 -9.60 -19.93 -6.01
CA ASP A 157 -9.84 -19.43 -4.66
C ASP A 157 -10.10 -17.92 -4.71
N ASN A 158 -11.31 -17.51 -4.35
CA ASN A 158 -11.69 -16.09 -4.30
C ASN A 158 -10.92 -15.36 -3.19
N TRP A 159 -9.95 -14.53 -3.55
CA TRP A 159 -9.18 -13.76 -2.59
C TRP A 159 -9.94 -12.50 -2.12
N GLU A 160 -10.70 -12.62 -1.02
CA GLU A 160 -11.59 -11.56 -0.49
C GLU A 160 -10.90 -10.21 -0.22
N ASN A 161 -9.61 -10.22 0.15
CA ASN A 161 -8.86 -9.00 0.51
C ASN A 161 -7.98 -8.44 -0.63
N LYS A 162 -8.07 -8.96 -1.86
CA LYS A 162 -7.22 -8.58 -3.00
C LYS A 162 -7.24 -7.08 -3.30
N GLY A 163 -8.42 -6.45 -3.28
CA GLY A 163 -8.57 -5.01 -3.55
C GLY A 163 -7.82 -4.14 -2.55
N LEU A 164 -7.83 -4.51 -1.27
CA LEU A 164 -7.12 -3.80 -0.20
C LEU A 164 -5.60 -3.89 -0.39
N TYR A 165 -5.07 -5.08 -0.70
CA TYR A 165 -3.63 -5.25 -0.93
C TYR A 165 -3.13 -4.48 -2.15
N VAL A 166 -3.89 -4.49 -3.25
CA VAL A 166 -3.57 -3.69 -4.44
C VAL A 166 -3.54 -2.20 -4.10
N LEU A 167 -4.55 -1.71 -3.38
CA LEU A 167 -4.62 -0.31 -2.95
C LEU A 167 -3.43 0.08 -2.06
N TYR A 168 -3.06 -0.77 -1.10
CA TYR A 168 -1.90 -0.52 -0.23
C TYR A 168 -0.59 -0.48 -1.02
N LEU A 169 -0.42 -1.37 -2.00
CA LEU A 169 0.76 -1.40 -2.86
C LEU A 169 0.84 -0.17 -3.78
N GLU A 170 -0.26 0.23 -4.41
CA GLU A 170 -0.32 1.44 -5.24
C GLU A 170 0.01 2.69 -4.42
N LEU A 171 -0.57 2.81 -3.22
CA LEU A 171 -0.27 3.92 -2.32
C LEU A 171 1.20 3.93 -1.88
N PHE A 172 1.76 2.77 -1.55
CA PHE A 172 3.15 2.65 -1.15
C PHE A 172 4.10 3.05 -2.29
N LEU A 173 3.84 2.58 -3.52
CA LEU A 173 4.63 2.96 -4.70
C LEU A 173 4.52 4.46 -5.01
N ALA A 174 3.32 5.05 -4.94
CA ALA A 174 3.13 6.48 -5.16
C ALA A 174 3.86 7.32 -4.09
N TYR A 175 3.74 6.95 -2.82
CA TYR A 175 4.37 7.68 -1.72
C TYR A 175 5.90 7.56 -1.76
N THR A 176 6.43 6.35 -2.03
CA THR A 176 7.88 6.13 -2.10
C THR A 176 8.50 6.85 -3.30
N THR A 177 7.88 6.78 -4.48
CA THR A 177 8.36 7.52 -5.68
C THR A 177 8.35 9.02 -5.45
N PHE A 178 7.25 9.57 -4.92
CA PHE A 178 7.16 10.99 -4.57
C PHE A 178 8.23 11.40 -3.55
N PHE A 179 8.38 10.64 -2.46
CA PHE A 179 9.34 10.93 -1.40
C PHE A 179 10.79 10.87 -1.91
N MET A 180 11.14 9.86 -2.71
CA MET A 180 12.49 9.74 -3.29
C MET A 180 12.80 10.89 -4.26
N LEU A 181 11.82 11.31 -5.07
CA LEU A 181 12.01 12.44 -5.98
C LEU A 181 12.12 13.76 -5.22
N ALA A 182 11.29 13.98 -4.21
CA ALA A 182 11.35 15.16 -3.35
C ALA A 182 12.68 15.25 -2.59
N LEU A 183 13.19 14.13 -2.05
CA LEU A 183 14.51 14.06 -1.40
C LEU A 183 15.65 14.41 -2.36
N THR A 184 15.55 14.00 -3.62
CA THR A 184 16.58 14.25 -4.64
C THR A 184 16.65 15.72 -5.03
N PHE A 185 15.52 16.43 -5.10
CA PHE A 185 15.46 17.80 -5.61
C PHE A 185 15.43 18.90 -4.55
N TYR A 186 14.75 18.67 -3.43
CA TYR A 186 14.68 19.63 -2.32
C TYR A 186 15.65 19.30 -1.19
N GLY A 187 16.36 18.17 -1.26
CA GLY A 187 17.12 17.61 -0.15
C GLY A 187 16.21 17.09 0.97
N LEU A 188 16.79 16.63 2.08
CA LEU A 188 16.03 16.55 3.34
C LEU A 188 15.78 17.98 3.79
N PRO A 189 14.52 18.47 3.81
CA PRO A 189 14.26 19.77 4.39
C PRO A 189 14.73 19.67 5.85
N LEU A 190 15.73 20.47 6.24
CA LEU A 190 16.25 20.48 7.61
C LEU A 190 15.13 20.65 8.65
N HIS A 191 14.00 21.24 8.24
CA HIS A 191 12.79 21.36 9.03
C HIS A 191 12.06 20.03 9.32
N ILE A 192 12.15 19.02 8.44
CA ILE A 192 11.47 17.71 8.56
C ILE A 192 12.35 16.67 9.26
N ILE A 193 13.68 16.84 9.30
CA ILE A 193 14.61 15.90 9.95
C ILE A 193 14.22 15.60 11.40
N ARG A 194 13.77 16.63 12.13
CA ARG A 194 13.33 16.49 13.51
C ARG A 194 12.10 15.57 13.60
N ASP A 195 11.10 15.82 12.77
CA ASP A 195 9.85 15.07 12.79
C ASP A 195 10.05 13.64 12.30
N VAL A 196 10.88 13.43 11.27
CA VAL A 196 11.28 12.10 10.79
C VAL A 196 12.09 11.35 11.85
N TYR A 197 13.04 12.01 12.52
CA TYR A 197 13.82 11.38 13.59
C TYR A 197 12.95 10.98 14.79
N ILE A 198 12.05 11.87 15.23
CA ILE A 198 11.12 11.59 16.33
C ILE A 198 10.18 10.43 15.95
N THR A 199 9.65 10.44 14.73
CA THR A 199 8.74 9.40 14.23
C THR A 199 9.46 8.06 14.07
N LEU A 200 10.66 8.05 13.50
CA LEU A 200 11.49 6.85 13.36
C LEU A 200 11.89 6.28 14.72
N LYS A 201 12.30 7.12 15.68
CA LYS A 201 12.60 6.69 17.06
C LYS A 201 11.38 6.05 17.71
N SER A 202 10.20 6.64 17.51
CA SER A 202 8.93 6.15 18.05
C SER A 202 8.50 4.83 17.40
N PHE A 203 8.69 4.70 16.10
CA PHE A 203 8.46 3.47 15.35
C PHE A 203 9.40 2.35 15.81
N LEU A 204 10.70 2.62 15.90
CA LEU A 204 11.69 1.64 16.38
C LEU A 204 11.42 1.22 17.83
N ALA A 205 10.98 2.14 18.69
CA ALA A 205 10.54 1.81 20.04
C ALA A 205 9.35 0.83 20.01
N LYS A 206 8.31 1.13 19.23
CA LYS A 206 7.14 0.25 19.08
C LYS A 206 7.49 -1.11 18.44
N CYS A 207 8.37 -1.15 17.45
CA CYS A 207 8.85 -2.41 16.87
C CYS A 207 9.59 -3.25 17.92
N ARG A 208 10.44 -2.63 18.73
CA ARG A 208 11.14 -3.31 19.83
C ARG A 208 10.16 -3.81 20.89
N ASP A 209 9.14 -3.02 21.22
CA ASP A 209 8.10 -3.41 22.16
C ASP A 209 7.27 -4.57 21.61
N LEU A 210 6.97 -4.59 20.31
CA LEU A 210 6.27 -5.69 19.64
C LEU A 210 7.12 -6.97 19.61
N ILE A 211 8.42 -6.86 19.30
CA ILE A 211 9.35 -8.01 19.33
C ILE A 211 9.47 -8.55 20.76
N ARG A 212 9.58 -7.66 21.76
CA ARG A 212 9.63 -8.04 23.17
C ARG A 212 8.33 -8.69 23.62
N TYR A 213 7.19 -8.13 23.24
CA TYR A 213 5.88 -8.72 23.48
C TYR A 213 5.80 -10.13 22.88
N LYS A 214 6.10 -10.28 21.59
CA LYS A 214 6.14 -11.61 20.95
C LYS A 214 7.07 -12.57 21.68
N ARG A 215 8.27 -12.14 22.11
CA ARG A 215 9.22 -12.97 22.84
C ARG A 215 8.70 -13.38 24.22
N VAL A 216 8.06 -12.48 24.95
CA VAL A 216 7.46 -12.77 26.28
C VAL A 216 6.27 -13.71 26.12
N THR A 217 5.39 -13.44 25.15
CA THR A 217 4.19 -14.24 24.90
C THR A 217 4.51 -15.63 24.33
N ASN A 218 5.58 -15.77 23.53
CA ASN A 218 6.00 -17.07 22.97
C ASN A 218 6.49 -18.07 24.03
N ASN A 219 6.98 -17.59 25.18
CA ASN A 219 7.48 -18.43 26.28
C ASN A 219 6.60 -18.39 27.54
N MET A 220 5.38 -17.84 27.48
CA MET A 220 4.52 -17.72 28.68
C MET A 220 4.13 -19.06 29.29
N ASN A 221 3.83 -20.07 28.46
CA ASN A 221 3.45 -21.40 28.95
C ASN A 221 4.60 -22.16 29.62
N GLN A 222 5.85 -21.90 29.20
CA GLN A 222 7.04 -22.55 29.76
C GLN A 222 7.59 -21.82 31.00
N ARG A 223 7.30 -20.53 31.14
CA ARG A 223 7.88 -19.68 32.21
C ARG A 223 7.08 -19.72 33.51
N PHE A 224 5.76 -19.94 33.43
CA PHE A 224 4.91 -20.02 34.61
C PHE A 224 4.39 -21.44 34.77
N VAL A 225 4.70 -22.03 35.92
CA VAL A 225 4.24 -23.37 36.29
C VAL A 225 2.74 -23.33 36.55
N ASP A 226 2.02 -24.35 36.08
CA ASP A 226 0.60 -24.51 36.43
C ASP A 226 0.48 -24.71 37.93
N ALA A 227 -0.45 -23.98 38.57
CA ALA A 227 -0.67 -24.12 40.01
C ALA A 227 -1.24 -25.51 40.31
N THR A 228 -0.68 -26.21 41.29
CA THR A 228 -1.18 -27.53 41.72
C THR A 228 -2.45 -27.38 42.56
N LEU A 229 -3.31 -28.42 42.57
CA LEU A 229 -4.59 -28.43 43.28
C LEU A 229 -4.46 -28.04 44.76
N GLU A 230 -3.41 -28.54 45.43
CA GLU A 230 -3.12 -28.27 46.84
C GLU A 230 -2.81 -26.79 47.10
N GLU A 231 -2.12 -26.11 46.16
CA GLU A 231 -1.76 -24.70 46.26
C GLU A 231 -2.95 -23.76 46.00
N ILE A 232 -3.88 -24.17 45.13
CA ILE A 232 -5.14 -23.44 44.88
C ILE A 232 -6.05 -23.54 46.12
N THR A 233 -6.07 -24.68 46.80
CA THR A 233 -6.85 -24.87 48.03
C THR A 233 -6.24 -24.21 49.26
N ALA A 234 -4.91 -24.02 49.29
CA ALA A 234 -4.19 -23.39 50.39
C ALA A 234 -4.18 -21.84 50.32
N THR A 235 -4.59 -21.26 49.19
CA THR A 235 -4.70 -19.81 49.01
C THR A 235 -6.02 -19.30 49.58
N GLU A 236 -5.99 -18.29 50.47
CA GLU A 236 -7.19 -17.75 51.15
C GLU A 236 -8.26 -17.24 50.17
N ASP A 237 -7.84 -16.67 49.03
CA ASP A 237 -8.73 -16.18 47.97
C ASP A 237 -8.65 -17.06 46.72
N LYS A 238 -9.70 -17.86 46.48
CA LYS A 238 -9.86 -18.68 45.26
C LYS A 238 -10.29 -17.90 44.03
N THR A 239 -10.36 -16.57 44.14
CA THR A 239 -10.87 -15.70 43.07
C THR A 239 -9.72 -14.98 42.36
N CYS A 240 -9.76 -14.96 41.03
CA CYS A 240 -8.79 -14.21 40.24
C CYS A 240 -9.02 -12.70 40.43
N ILE A 241 -8.04 -11.95 40.94
CA ILE A 241 -8.19 -10.50 41.23
C ILE A 241 -8.53 -9.63 39.99
N ILE A 242 -8.27 -10.14 38.78
CA ILE A 242 -8.48 -9.40 37.53
C ILE A 242 -9.91 -9.58 36.98
N CYS A 243 -10.41 -10.82 36.90
CA CYS A 243 -11.75 -11.11 36.38
C CYS A 243 -12.80 -11.39 37.46
N ARG A 244 -12.39 -11.56 38.72
CA ARG A 244 -13.23 -11.91 39.88
C ARG A 244 -13.98 -13.25 39.74
N GLU A 245 -13.46 -14.16 38.94
CA GLU A 245 -14.00 -15.52 38.76
C GLU A 245 -13.17 -16.53 39.58
N GLU A 246 -13.80 -17.64 39.99
CA GLU A 246 -13.14 -18.72 40.75
C GLU A 246 -12.14 -19.50 39.88
N MET A 247 -10.99 -19.81 40.47
CA MET A 247 -9.90 -20.53 39.82
C MET A 247 -10.08 -22.04 39.99
N VAL A 248 -10.55 -22.71 38.94
CA VAL A 248 -10.74 -24.18 38.91
C VAL A 248 -9.54 -24.86 38.24
N HIS A 249 -9.01 -25.92 38.84
CA HIS A 249 -7.89 -26.66 38.25
C HIS A 249 -8.34 -27.40 36.98
N SER A 250 -7.43 -27.53 36.01
CA SER A 250 -7.70 -28.16 34.70
C SER A 250 -8.20 -29.62 34.78
N SER A 251 -8.04 -30.28 35.94
CA SER A 251 -8.45 -31.67 36.19
C SER A 251 -9.86 -31.82 36.77
N GLU A 252 -10.51 -30.75 37.21
CA GLU A 252 -11.90 -30.76 37.74
C GLU A 252 -12.94 -30.38 36.67
N LYS A 253 -12.52 -30.18 35.42
CA LYS A 253 -13.45 -29.93 34.32
C LYS A 253 -14.14 -31.24 33.94
N ASP A 254 -15.43 -31.32 34.26
CA ASP A 254 -16.31 -32.40 33.82
C ASP A 254 -16.28 -32.51 32.28
N PRO A 255 -15.96 -33.68 31.70
CA PRO A 255 -15.83 -33.82 30.24
C PRO A 255 -17.14 -33.65 29.44
N ASN A 256 -18.28 -33.41 30.11
CA ASN A 256 -19.61 -33.40 29.50
C ASN A 256 -20.33 -32.03 29.51
N GLU A 257 -19.70 -30.93 29.92
CA GLU A 257 -20.30 -29.59 29.76
C GLU A 257 -20.05 -29.00 28.36
N ASN A 258 -21.01 -29.23 27.46
CA ASN A 258 -21.08 -28.63 26.12
C ASN A 258 -21.58 -27.17 26.13
N ASN A 259 -21.13 -26.34 27.08
CA ASN A 259 -21.40 -24.90 27.01
C ASN A 259 -20.35 -24.23 26.13
N LYS A 260 -20.75 -23.93 24.89
CA LYS A 260 -20.06 -23.09 23.89
C LYS A 260 -19.96 -21.62 24.33
N SER A 261 -19.67 -21.35 25.58
CA SER A 261 -19.10 -20.08 26.01
C SER A 261 -17.58 -20.25 25.86
N GLN A 262 -17.01 -19.56 24.87
CA GLN A 262 -15.57 -19.37 24.65
C GLN A 262 -14.74 -19.62 25.92
N HIS A 263 -14.31 -20.87 26.16
CA HIS A 263 -13.41 -21.20 27.25
C HIS A 263 -12.00 -20.81 26.80
N ILE A 264 -11.78 -19.51 26.82
CA ILE A 264 -10.54 -18.80 27.14
C ILE A 264 -9.69 -19.72 28.03
N ASN A 265 -8.47 -20.04 27.59
CA ASN A 265 -7.49 -20.82 28.35
C ASN A 265 -7.27 -20.18 29.74
N ASN A 266 -8.07 -20.60 30.72
CA ASN A 266 -8.14 -20.08 32.10
C ASN A 266 -7.33 -20.99 33.05
N THR A 267 -6.27 -21.62 32.57
CA THR A 267 -5.41 -22.39 33.48
C THR A 267 -4.80 -21.45 34.52
N PRO A 268 -4.93 -21.75 35.82
CA PRO A 268 -4.34 -20.92 36.87
C PRO A 268 -2.82 -21.06 36.85
N LYS A 269 -2.12 -19.94 36.70
CA LYS A 269 -0.66 -19.86 36.69
C LYS A 269 -0.16 -19.18 37.95
N LYS A 270 0.89 -19.74 38.56
CA LYS A 270 1.55 -19.18 39.75
C LYS A 270 2.71 -18.28 39.34
N LEU A 271 2.75 -17.07 39.89
CA LEU A 271 3.87 -16.14 39.73
C LEU A 271 4.92 -16.32 40.86
N PRO A 272 6.18 -15.88 40.67
CA PRO A 272 7.22 -15.93 41.71
C PRO A 272 6.91 -15.11 42.98
N CYS A 273 5.94 -14.20 42.90
CA CYS A 273 5.41 -13.42 44.03
C CYS A 273 4.22 -14.10 44.74
N ASN A 274 3.96 -15.38 44.44
CA ASN A 274 2.88 -16.22 44.97
C ASN A 274 1.44 -15.83 44.59
N HIS A 275 1.21 -14.81 43.77
CA HIS A 275 -0.11 -14.58 43.19
C HIS A 275 -0.47 -15.66 42.15
N ILE A 276 -1.71 -16.13 42.21
CA ILE A 276 -2.29 -17.11 41.27
C ILE A 276 -3.36 -16.39 40.45
N LEU A 277 -3.26 -16.48 39.11
CA LEU A 277 -4.14 -15.77 38.18
C LEU A 277 -4.48 -16.66 36.98
N HIS A 278 -5.64 -16.45 36.37
CA HIS A 278 -5.95 -17.06 35.07
C HIS A 278 -4.92 -16.65 34.01
N PHE A 279 -4.46 -17.60 33.20
CA PHE A 279 -3.48 -17.34 32.14
C PHE A 279 -3.84 -16.17 31.22
N ASN A 280 -5.10 -16.06 30.78
CA ASN A 280 -5.53 -14.97 29.90
C ASN A 280 -5.70 -13.62 30.62
N CYS A 281 -6.06 -13.63 31.91
CA CYS A 281 -6.07 -12.41 32.72
C CYS A 281 -4.64 -11.89 32.95
N LEU A 282 -3.71 -12.80 33.26
CA LEU A 282 -2.29 -12.50 33.39
C LEU A 282 -1.71 -11.97 32.07
N LYS A 283 -2.07 -12.58 30.94
CA LYS A 283 -1.67 -12.12 29.61
C LYS A 283 -2.18 -10.70 29.32
N SER A 284 -3.48 -10.43 29.53
CA SER A 284 -4.07 -9.11 29.31
C SER A 284 -3.52 -8.04 30.25
N TRP A 285 -3.11 -8.41 31.47
CA TRP A 285 -2.48 -7.49 32.40
C TRP A 285 -1.05 -7.14 31.98
N LEU A 286 -0.25 -8.15 31.63
CA LEU A 286 1.13 -7.96 31.15
C LEU A 286 1.23 -7.21 29.82
N GLU A 287 0.15 -7.22 29.02
CA GLU A 287 0.00 -6.37 27.83
C GLU A 287 -0.06 -4.87 28.16
N ARG A 288 -0.52 -4.51 29.36
CA ARG A 288 -0.74 -3.12 29.79
C ARG A 288 0.32 -2.64 30.78
N GLN A 289 0.71 -3.48 31.74
CA GLN A 289 1.65 -3.15 32.81
C GLN A 289 2.57 -4.33 33.14
N GLN A 290 3.87 -4.06 33.33
CA GLN A 290 4.88 -5.10 33.62
C GLN A 290 5.09 -5.36 35.12
N SER A 291 4.28 -4.73 35.98
CA SER A 291 4.25 -4.96 37.43
C SER A 291 3.22 -6.02 37.80
N CYS A 292 3.45 -6.71 38.91
CA CYS A 292 2.45 -7.61 39.49
C CYS A 292 1.19 -6.80 39.85
N PRO A 293 -0.02 -7.26 39.49
CA PRO A 293 -1.23 -6.70 40.06
C PRO A 293 -1.24 -6.97 41.57
N THR A 294 -1.43 -5.91 42.35
CA THR A 294 -1.56 -5.90 43.81
C THR A 294 -3.00 -5.70 44.20
#